data_AF-A0AB39RBQ5-F1
#
_entry.id   AF-A0AB39RBQ5-F1
#
_cell.length_a   1.000
_cell.length_b   1.000
_cell.length_c   1.000
_cell.angle_alpha   90.00
_cell.angle_beta   90.00
_cell.angle_gamma   90.00
#
_symmetry.space_group_name_H-M   'P 1'
#
loop_
_entity.id
_entity.type
_entity.pdbx_description
1 polymer ?
#
loop_
_entity_poly.entity_id
_entity_poly.type
_entity_poly.pdbx_seq_one_letter_code
_entity_poly.pdbx_strand_id
1 'polypeptide(L)'
;MAHRTEFRDLIGRLLLASEGPYAGAAYCVALAKFGSAADAELLSAYLDHYLLRPDLDYDQAVVLGTLLYLDEILGSEYTTRFLGPGGPWDPWLEVRAVAALDPQHCRQAVQQLCDFVDESAEAFVSLDCGS
;
A
#
# COMPACT_ATOMS: atom_id res chain seq x y z
N MET A 1 -2.95 -21.18 -8.22
CA MET A 1 -2.42 -19.87 -7.79
C MET A 1 -2.45 -18.78 -8.87
N ALA A 2 -2.78 -19.07 -10.14
CA ALA A 2 -2.68 -18.10 -11.24
C ALA A 2 -3.84 -17.09 -11.40
N HIS A 3 -4.98 -17.25 -10.72
CA HIS A 3 -6.15 -16.37 -10.90
C HIS A 3 -6.12 -15.10 -10.04
N ARG A 4 -5.43 -15.10 -8.89
CA ARG A 4 -5.54 -13.98 -7.94
C ARG A 4 -4.96 -12.67 -8.47
N THR A 5 -3.92 -12.73 -9.29
CA THR A 5 -3.14 -11.56 -9.74
C THR A 5 -3.57 -11.00 -11.10
N GLU A 6 -4.59 -11.58 -11.75
CA GLU A 6 -5.03 -11.14 -13.09
C GLU A 6 -5.57 -9.69 -13.08
N PHE A 7 -6.05 -9.23 -11.93
CA PHE A 7 -6.55 -7.87 -11.74
C PHE A 7 -5.48 -6.88 -11.29
N ARG A 8 -4.21 -7.27 -11.17
CA ARG A 8 -3.12 -6.38 -10.70
C ARG A 8 -3.09 -5.06 -11.47
N ASP A 9 -3.07 -5.12 -12.80
CA ASP A 9 -2.97 -3.93 -13.64
C ASP A 9 -4.24 -3.06 -13.56
N LEU A 10 -5.41 -3.68 -13.33
CA LEU A 10 -6.65 -2.95 -13.09
C LEU A 10 -6.60 -2.25 -11.72
N ILE A 11 -6.21 -2.96 -10.67
CA ILE A 11 -6.08 -2.43 -9.31
C ILE A 11 -5.09 -1.26 -9.29
N GLY A 12 -3.92 -1.41 -9.94
CA GLY A 12 -2.94 -0.34 -10.05
C GLY A 12 -3.48 0.91 -10.75
N ARG A 13 -4.23 0.74 -11.84
CA ARG A 13 -4.89 1.87 -12.53
C ARG A 13 -5.95 2.54 -11.66
N LEU A 14 -6.77 1.77 -10.95
CA LEU A 14 -7.81 2.30 -10.07
C LEU A 14 -7.20 3.05 -8.88
N LEU A 15 -6.14 2.50 -8.29
CA LEU A 15 -5.37 3.15 -7.24
C LEU A 15 -4.81 4.49 -7.74
N LEU A 16 -4.15 4.50 -8.91
CA LEU A 16 -3.57 5.71 -9.49
C LEU A 16 -4.61 6.76 -9.88
N ALA A 17 -5.82 6.35 -10.27
CA ALA A 17 -6.90 7.29 -10.57
C ALA A 17 -7.40 8.02 -9.32
N SER A 18 -7.29 7.39 -8.13
CA SER A 18 -7.76 7.94 -6.86
C SER A 18 -9.24 8.39 -6.89
N GLU A 19 -10.05 7.72 -7.72
CA GLU A 19 -11.48 8.03 -7.91
C GLU A 19 -12.34 7.28 -6.88
N GLY A 20 -12.37 7.78 -5.64
CA GLY A 20 -13.36 7.35 -4.65
C GLY A 20 -12.82 7.25 -3.21
N PRO A 21 -13.64 7.56 -2.20
CA PRO A 21 -13.20 7.51 -0.81
C PRO A 21 -12.93 6.07 -0.36
N TYR A 22 -11.84 5.87 0.40
CA TYR A 22 -11.45 4.63 1.08
C TYR A 22 -11.13 3.41 0.19
N ALA A 23 -11.22 3.52 -1.14
CA ALA A 23 -10.89 2.42 -2.05
C ALA A 23 -9.38 2.11 -2.08
N GLY A 24 -8.53 3.14 -1.91
CA GLY A 24 -7.08 2.98 -2.00
C GLY A 24 -6.49 2.05 -0.94
N ALA A 25 -7.01 2.07 0.29
CA ALA A 25 -6.58 1.13 1.33
C ALA A 25 -6.87 -0.34 0.96
N ALA A 26 -8.02 -0.63 0.35
CA ALA A 26 -8.36 -1.98 -0.08
C ALA A 26 -7.46 -2.45 -1.25
N TYR A 27 -7.15 -1.56 -2.19
CA TYR A 27 -6.19 -1.84 -3.27
C TYR A 27 -4.79 -2.08 -2.74
N CYS A 28 -4.34 -1.29 -1.76
CA CYS A 28 -3.07 -1.49 -1.07
C CYS A 28 -2.96 -2.88 -0.43
N VAL A 29 -3.99 -3.32 0.31
CA VAL A 29 -4.02 -4.67 0.89
C VAL A 29 -3.99 -5.75 -0.19
N ALA A 30 -4.75 -5.60 -1.28
CA ALA A 30 -4.73 -6.56 -2.38
C ALA A 30 -3.32 -6.70 -2.99
N LEU A 31 -2.66 -5.58 -3.27
CA LEU A 31 -1.28 -5.53 -3.80
C LEU A 31 -0.26 -6.11 -2.80
N ALA A 32 -0.39 -5.80 -1.51
CA ALA A 32 0.42 -6.40 -0.45
C ALA A 32 0.29 -7.93 -0.41
N LYS A 33 -0.93 -8.46 -0.57
CA LYS A 33 -1.19 -9.90 -0.63
C LYS A 33 -0.71 -10.56 -1.91
N PHE A 34 -0.52 -9.80 -3.00
CA PHE A 34 0.13 -10.31 -4.21
C PHE A 34 1.65 -10.38 -4.02
N GLY A 35 2.23 -9.39 -3.34
CA GLY A 35 3.58 -9.47 -2.76
C GLY A 35 4.69 -9.63 -3.79
N SER A 36 4.64 -8.92 -4.91
CA SER A 36 5.66 -8.98 -5.96
C SER A 36 6.28 -7.61 -6.27
N ALA A 37 7.43 -7.62 -6.95
CA ALA A 37 8.08 -6.39 -7.42
C ALA A 37 7.15 -5.53 -8.31
N ALA A 38 6.30 -6.16 -9.13
CA ALA A 38 5.32 -5.42 -9.95
C ALA A 38 4.29 -4.66 -9.10
N ASP A 39 3.95 -5.17 -7.91
CA ASP A 39 3.06 -4.50 -6.98
C ASP A 39 3.75 -3.27 -6.35
N ALA A 40 5.04 -3.41 -6.01
CA ALA A 40 5.87 -2.31 -5.53
C ALA A 40 6.03 -1.20 -6.57
N GLU A 41 6.16 -1.53 -7.86
CA GLU A 41 6.22 -0.58 -8.97
C GLU A 41 4.93 0.24 -9.12
N LEU A 42 3.76 -0.38 -8.94
CA LEU A 42 2.46 0.32 -8.99
C LEU A 42 2.29 1.31 -7.82
N LEU A 43 2.63 0.89 -6.60
CA LEU A 43 2.61 1.77 -5.41
C LEU A 43 3.60 2.92 -5.56
N SER A 44 4.77 2.62 -6.11
CA SER A 44 5.81 3.57 -6.48
C SER A 44 5.31 4.65 -7.44
N ALA A 45 4.64 4.26 -8.53
CA ALA A 45 4.07 5.19 -9.51
C ALA A 45 2.99 6.10 -8.89
N TYR A 46 2.20 5.58 -7.96
CA TYR A 46 1.25 6.40 -7.18
C TYR A 46 1.98 7.47 -6.35
N LEU A 47 3.00 7.07 -5.58
CA LEU A 47 3.75 8.00 -4.71
C LEU A 47 4.51 9.06 -5.51
N ASP A 48 5.12 8.68 -6.63
CA ASP A 48 5.77 9.61 -7.56
C ASP A 48 4.79 10.69 -8.04
N HIS A 49 3.51 10.36 -8.20
CA HIS A 49 2.49 11.30 -8.63
C HIS A 49 1.95 12.19 -7.50
N TYR A 50 1.59 11.57 -6.36
CA TYR A 50 0.79 12.22 -5.33
C TYR A 50 1.57 12.82 -4.16
N LEU A 51 2.84 12.44 -3.95
CA LEU A 51 3.69 13.14 -2.97
C LEU A 51 4.08 14.55 -3.45
N LEU A 52 4.12 14.76 -4.77
CA LEU A 52 4.37 16.08 -5.37
C LEU A 52 3.14 17.01 -5.36
N ARG A 53 2.01 16.54 -4.83
CA ARG A 53 0.72 17.26 -4.78
C ARG A 53 0.24 17.35 -3.33
N PRO A 54 0.91 18.12 -2.48
CA PRO A 54 0.55 18.22 -1.06
C PRO A 54 -0.79 18.90 -0.81
N ASP A 55 -1.40 19.50 -1.83
CA ASP A 55 -2.77 20.01 -1.83
C ASP A 55 -3.84 18.91 -1.84
N LEU A 56 -3.47 17.66 -2.19
CA LEU A 56 -4.38 16.52 -2.27
C LEU A 56 -4.20 15.58 -1.07
N ASP A 57 -5.29 15.33 -0.36
CA ASP A 57 -5.37 14.39 0.76
C ASP A 57 -6.04 13.07 0.36
N TYR A 58 -5.23 12.14 -0.14
CA TYR A 58 -5.69 10.82 -0.58
C TYR A 58 -4.98 9.73 0.23
N ASP A 59 -4.61 8.64 -0.44
CA ASP A 59 -4.08 7.42 0.17
C ASP A 59 -2.54 7.41 0.32
N GLN A 60 -1.84 8.55 0.20
CA GLN A 60 -0.36 8.60 0.22
C GLN A 60 0.25 7.87 1.42
N ALA A 61 -0.33 8.05 2.60
CA ALA A 61 0.08 7.40 3.83
C ALA A 61 0.01 5.87 3.77
N VAL A 62 -1.13 5.33 3.37
CA VAL A 62 -1.34 3.88 3.32
C VAL A 62 -0.55 3.27 2.16
N VAL A 63 -0.42 3.97 1.02
CA VAL A 63 0.40 3.52 -0.11
C VAL A 63 1.87 3.43 0.30
N LEU A 64 2.40 4.43 1.00
CA LEU A 64 3.77 4.39 1.51
C LEU A 64 3.97 3.25 2.51
N GLY A 65 3.06 3.09 3.47
CA GLY A 65 3.12 1.98 4.43
C GLY A 65 3.09 0.61 3.76
N THR A 66 2.33 0.49 2.66
CA THR A 66 2.25 -0.73 1.86
C THR A 66 3.56 -1.01 1.12
N LEU A 67 4.19 0.02 0.56
CA LEU A 67 5.48 -0.14 -0.11
C LEU A 67 6.59 -0.52 0.88
N LEU A 68 6.58 0.06 2.08
CA LEU A 68 7.47 -0.33 3.19
C LEU A 68 7.27 -1.79 3.61
N TYR A 69 6.00 -2.22 3.72
CA TYR A 69 5.68 -3.62 3.97
C TYR A 69 6.26 -4.54 2.90
N LEU A 70 6.11 -4.17 1.62
CA LEU A 70 6.68 -4.92 0.50
C LEU A 70 8.21 -4.96 0.54
N ASP A 71 8.86 -3.85 0.86
CA ASP A 71 10.33 -3.79 1.02
C ASP A 71 10.82 -4.81 2.05
N GLU A 72 10.14 -4.94 3.18
CA GLU A 72 10.51 -5.91 4.22
C GLU A 72 10.35 -7.36 3.77
N ILE A 73 9.22 -7.71 3.13
CA ILE A 73 8.98 -9.11 2.72
C ILE A 73 9.78 -9.51 1.48
N LEU A 74 10.12 -8.56 0.61
CA LEU A 74 10.89 -8.80 -0.62
C LEU A 74 12.40 -8.63 -0.42
N GLY A 75 12.84 -8.02 0.68
CA GLY A 75 14.22 -7.59 0.86
C GLY A 75 14.65 -6.52 -0.15
N SER A 76 13.73 -5.62 -0.49
CA SER A 76 13.95 -4.51 -1.42
C SER A 76 14.03 -3.16 -0.70
N GLU A 77 14.30 -2.10 -1.47
CA GLU A 77 14.53 -0.74 -0.95
C GLU A 77 13.81 0.32 -1.81
N TYR A 78 12.59 0.03 -2.31
CA TYR A 78 11.82 0.96 -3.13
C TYR A 78 11.45 2.25 -2.38
N THR A 79 11.28 2.17 -1.06
CA THR A 79 10.94 3.31 -0.21
C THR A 79 12.09 4.29 0.00
N THR A 80 13.34 3.87 -0.21
CA THR A 80 14.54 4.71 0.01
C THR A 80 14.48 6.03 -0.76
N ARG A 81 13.93 6.04 -1.98
CA ARG A 81 13.80 7.29 -2.77
C ARG A 81 12.73 8.25 -2.25
N PHE A 82 11.78 7.76 -1.46
CA PHE A 82 10.70 8.55 -0.88
C PHE A 82 11.05 9.09 0.51
N LEU A 83 11.74 8.27 1.30
CA LEU A 83 12.09 8.50 2.72
C LEU A 83 13.53 8.94 2.95
N GLY A 84 14.40 8.76 1.96
CA GLY A 84 15.80 9.16 2.06
C GLY A 84 15.96 10.68 2.14
N PRO A 85 17.17 11.17 2.43
CA PRO A 85 17.44 12.60 2.51
C PRO A 85 17.02 13.35 1.24
N GLY A 86 16.14 14.35 1.39
CA GLY A 86 15.59 15.10 0.27
C GLY A 86 14.48 14.38 -0.50
N GLY A 87 14.00 13.24 0.00
CA GLY A 87 12.84 12.55 -0.53
C GLY A 87 11.54 13.36 -0.35
N PRO A 88 10.52 13.13 -1.19
CA PRO A 88 9.29 13.91 -1.20
C PRO A 88 8.35 13.67 0.00
N TRP A 89 8.63 12.69 0.87
CA TRP A 89 7.80 12.42 2.04
C TRP A 89 7.80 13.56 3.07
N ASP A 90 8.99 14.02 3.47
CA ASP A 90 9.11 15.08 4.49
C ASP A 90 8.47 16.40 4.03
N PRO A 91 8.75 16.91 2.80
CA PRO A 91 8.06 18.11 2.29
C PRO A 91 6.54 17.96 2.22
N TRP A 92 6.04 16.77 1.88
CA TRP A 92 4.60 16.51 1.84
C TRP A 92 3.98 16.60 3.25
N LEU A 93 4.64 16.05 4.27
CA LEU A 93 4.20 16.16 5.67
C LEU A 93 4.22 17.61 6.18
N GLU A 94 5.28 18.35 5.86
CA GLU A 94 5.45 19.75 6.28
C GLU A 94 4.30 20.63 5.78
N VAL A 95 3.98 20.56 4.49
CA VAL A 95 2.90 21.38 3.89
C VAL A 95 1.54 21.06 4.50
N ARG A 96 1.31 19.80 4.84
CA ARG A 96 0.03 19.33 5.39
C ARG A 96 -0.18 19.69 6.86
N ALA A 97 0.87 20.15 7.56
CA ALA A 97 0.86 20.37 9.01
C ALA A 97 0.34 19.15 9.80
N VAL A 98 0.45 17.95 9.24
CA VAL A 98 0.08 16.70 9.89
C VAL A 98 1.25 16.33 10.78
N ALA A 99 1.06 16.48 12.10
CA ALA A 99 2.09 16.14 13.07
C ALA A 99 2.43 14.63 12.95
N ALA A 100 3.67 14.35 12.52
CA ALA A 100 4.38 13.09 12.68
C ALA A 100 3.60 11.83 12.28
N LEU A 101 3.12 11.76 11.03
CA LEU A 101 2.72 10.47 10.49
C LEU A 101 3.99 9.63 10.26
N ASP A 102 4.25 8.73 11.19
CA ASP A 102 5.39 7.81 11.11
C ASP A 102 5.12 6.73 10.04
N PRO A 103 5.97 6.64 8.99
CA PRO A 103 5.86 5.60 7.98
C PRO A 103 5.79 4.17 8.55
N GLN A 104 6.44 3.92 9.69
CA GLN A 104 6.43 2.61 10.32
C GLN A 104 5.08 2.26 10.94
N HIS A 105 4.36 3.24 11.50
CA HIS A 105 2.98 3.04 11.93
C HIS A 105 2.06 2.72 10.73
N CYS A 106 2.25 3.38 9.58
CA CYS A 106 1.50 3.05 8.37
C CYS A 106 1.80 1.61 7.89
N ARG A 107 3.07 1.20 7.90
CA ARG A 107 3.48 -0.18 7.59
C ARG A 107 2.84 -1.20 8.52
N GLN A 108 2.85 -0.93 9.83
CA GLN A 108 2.22 -1.80 10.83
C GLN A 108 0.71 -1.94 10.63
N ALA A 109 0.02 -0.85 10.28
CA ALA A 109 -1.40 -0.91 9.96
C ALA A 109 -1.69 -1.82 8.75
N VAL A 110 -0.86 -1.75 7.70
CA VAL A 110 -0.98 -2.64 6.52
C VAL A 110 -0.72 -4.11 6.89
N GLN A 111 0.29 -4.37 7.73
CA GLN A 111 0.54 -5.72 8.26
C GLN A 111 -0.70 -6.28 8.96
N GLN A 112 -1.30 -5.52 9.88
CA GLN A 112 -2.49 -5.96 10.63
C GLN A 112 -3.69 -6.26 9.70
N LEU A 113 -3.88 -5.46 8.64
CA LEU A 113 -4.91 -5.73 7.65
C LEU A 113 -4.61 -7.00 6.85
N CYS A 114 -3.35 -7.27 6.51
CA CYS A 114 -2.95 -8.50 5.83
C CYS A 114 -3.16 -9.73 6.71
N ASP A 115 -2.81 -9.64 8.00
CA ASP A 115 -3.02 -10.70 8.98
C ASP A 115 -4.52 -11.03 9.12
N PHE A 116 -5.36 -9.99 9.22
CA PHE A 116 -6.82 -10.15 9.26
C PHE A 116 -7.37 -10.85 8.01
N VAL A 117 -6.85 -10.53 6.83
CA VAL A 117 -7.24 -11.20 5.57
C VAL A 117 -6.85 -12.68 5.59
N ASP A 118 -5.69 -13.03 6.13
CA ASP A 118 -5.24 -14.42 6.24
C ASP A 118 -6.10 -15.20 7.24
N GLU A 119 -6.32 -14.67 8.43
CA GLU A 119 -7.20 -15.27 9.45
C GLU A 119 -8.62 -15.51 8.91
N SER A 120 -9.16 -14.55 8.16
CA SER A 120 -10.47 -14.66 7.55
C SER A 120 -10.51 -15.76 6.48
N ALA A 121 -9.47 -15.86 5.65
CA ALA A 121 -9.37 -16.90 4.63
C ALA A 121 -9.30 -18.31 5.25
N GLU A 122 -8.57 -18.49 6.34
CA GLU A 122 -8.49 -19.75 7.08
C GLU A 122 -9.83 -20.15 7.70
N ALA A 123 -10.56 -19.17 8.24
CA ALA A 123 -11.91 -19.39 8.77
C ALA A 123 -12.88 -19.88 7.68
N PHE A 124 -12.85 -19.29 6.49
CA PHE A 124 -13.68 -19.73 5.36
C PHE A 124 -13.36 -21.15 4.90
N VAL A 125 -12.07 -21.49 4.79
CA VAL A 125 -11.67 -22.87 4.45
C VAL A 125 -12.17 -23.87 5.50
N SER A 126 -12.11 -23.50 6.78
CA SER A 126 -12.59 -24.35 7.89
C SER A 126 -14.11 -24.56 7.84
N LEU A 127 -14.88 -23.57 7.38
CA LEU A 127 -16.33 -23.71 7.17
C LEU A 127 -16.66 -24.63 5.99
N ASP A 128 -15.91 -24.52 4.89
CA ASP A 128 -16.11 -25.33 3.69
C ASP A 128 -15.70 -26.81 3.89
N CYS A 129 -14.70 -27.09 4.73
CA CYS A 129 -14.28 -28.44 5.07
C CYS A 129 -15.18 -29.16 6.09
N GLY A 130 -16.13 -28.45 6.71
CA GLY A 130 -17.08 -28.98 7.69
C GLY A 130 -18.42 -29.47 7.13
N SER A 131 -18.59 -29.50 5.79
CA SER A 131 -19.83 -29.90 5.08
C SER A 131 -19.72 -31.26 4.40
#